data_AF-A0A968ZQX1-F1
#
_entry.id   AF-A0A968ZQX1-F1
#
_cell.length_a   1.000
_cell.length_b   1.000
_cell.length_c   1.000
_cell.angle_alpha   90.00
_cell.angle_beta   90.00
_cell.angle_gamma   90.00
#
_symmetry.space_group_name_H-M   'P 1'
#
loop_
_entity.id
_entity.type
_entity.pdbx_description
1 polymer ?
#
loop_
_entity_poly.entity_id
_entity_poly.type
_entity_poly.pdbx_seq_one_letter_code
_entity_poly.pdbx_strand_id
1 'polypeptide(L)'
;DDPNNPLFSIQTGEVASRGIELNLGGEILPGWNMTAAYTYLDAFVSEDTTDIVGNRLANVPDNQFGLFTTYEVQEGDLAGLGAGLGLFYVSDRQGDLDNTFTLPSYFRTDASLFYKRNNWRTQLNIENLFNVEYFTSANFGSRLGVNPGAPFGISASFSIDF
;
A
#
# COMPACT_ATOMS: atom_id res chain seq x y z
N ASP A 1 -0.76 -23.94 36.64
CA ASP A 1 -0.16 -23.10 35.58
C ASP A 1 1.35 -23.11 35.73
N ASP A 2 2.04 -23.65 34.71
CA ASP A 2 3.49 -23.81 34.67
C ASP A 2 4.11 -22.66 33.83
N PRO A 3 4.89 -21.76 34.44
CA PRO A 3 5.45 -20.58 33.77
C PRO A 3 6.68 -20.87 32.88
N ASN A 4 7.09 -22.12 32.68
CA ASN A 4 8.32 -22.46 31.94
C ASN A 4 8.08 -23.08 30.54
N ASN A 5 6.91 -22.86 29.92
CA ASN A 5 6.69 -23.26 28.54
C ASN A 5 7.12 -22.15 27.56
N PRO A 6 8.20 -22.32 26.76
CA PRO A 6 8.69 -21.32 25.81
C PRO A 6 7.76 -21.07 24.61
N LEU A 7 6.60 -21.75 24.55
CA LEU A 7 5.52 -21.52 23.58
C LEU A 7 4.31 -20.80 24.20
N PHE A 8 4.36 -20.42 25.48
CA PHE A 8 3.34 -19.58 26.10
C PHE A 8 3.68 -18.10 25.88
N SER A 9 2.98 -17.46 24.94
CA SER A 9 2.82 -16.01 24.98
C SER A 9 1.79 -15.70 26.06
N ILE A 10 2.21 -15.11 27.18
CA ILE A 10 1.26 -14.46 28.07
C ILE A 10 0.83 -13.20 27.33
N GLN A 11 -0.25 -13.29 26.55
CA GLN A 11 -0.81 -12.14 25.87
C GLN A 11 -1.64 -11.32 26.87
N THR A 12 -0.96 -10.64 27.79
CA THR A 12 -1.55 -9.53 28.56
C THR A 12 -1.07 -8.23 27.96
N GLY A 13 -1.85 -7.72 27.00
CA GLY A 13 -1.64 -6.39 26.44
C GLY A 13 -2.91 -5.88 25.74
N GLU A 14 -3.23 -4.60 25.95
CA GLU A 14 -4.25 -3.87 25.22
C GLU A 14 -3.58 -2.99 24.15
N VAL A 15 -4.20 -2.92 22.99
CA VAL A 15 -3.76 -2.06 21.88
C VAL A 15 -4.86 -1.06 21.59
N ALA A 16 -4.49 0.22 21.55
CA ALA A 16 -5.38 1.29 21.14
C ALA A 16 -4.96 1.82 19.77
N SER A 17 -5.94 2.25 18.98
CA SER A 17 -5.67 2.97 17.74
C SER A 17 -6.67 4.10 17.55
N ARG A 18 -6.20 5.18 16.92
CA ARG A 18 -7.00 6.34 16.55
C ARG A 18 -6.48 6.91 15.24
N GLY A 19 -7.38 7.43 14.41
CA GLY A 19 -6.98 7.86 13.09
C GLY A 19 -8.09 8.55 12.33
N ILE A 20 -7.73 8.97 11.11
CA ILE A 20 -8.67 9.46 10.11
C ILE A 20 -8.42 8.73 8.80
N GLU A 21 -9.50 8.44 8.09
CA GLU A 21 -9.47 7.87 6.77
C GLU A 21 -10.29 8.74 5.83
N LEU A 22 -9.69 9.11 4.70
CA LEU A 22 -10.31 9.92 3.66
C LEU A 22 -10.26 9.14 2.36
N ASN A 23 -11.42 9.00 1.72
CA ASN A 23 -11.55 8.32 0.43
C ASN A 23 -12.33 9.23 -0.52
N LEU A 24 -11.77 9.43 -1.70
CA LEU A 24 -12.34 10.25 -2.76
C LEU A 24 -12.27 9.48 -4.07
N GLY A 25 -13.32 9.51 -4.87
CA GLY A 25 -13.29 8.85 -6.17
C GLY A 25 -14.43 9.26 -7.08
N GLY A 26 -14.16 9.26 -8.38
CA GLY A 26 -15.14 9.57 -9.40
C GLY A 26 -14.53 9.99 -10.73
N GLU A 27 -15.41 10.32 -11.67
CA GLU A 27 -15.08 10.95 -12.93
C GLU A 27 -15.07 12.47 -12.72
N ILE A 28 -13.89 13.09 -12.86
CA ILE A 28 -13.71 14.53 -12.60
C ILE A 28 -13.94 15.37 -13.86
N LEU A 29 -13.72 14.77 -15.03
CA LEU A 29 -13.99 15.30 -16.37
C LEU A 29 -14.32 14.12 -17.29
N PRO A 30 -15.00 14.33 -18.44
CA PRO A 30 -15.27 13.25 -19.38
C PRO A 30 -14.02 12.44 -19.75
N GLY A 31 -14.05 11.14 -19.44
CA GLY A 31 -12.94 10.21 -19.66
C GLY A 31 -11.84 10.26 -18.60
N TRP A 32 -11.88 11.19 -17.64
CA TRP A 32 -10.91 11.31 -16.56
C TRP A 32 -11.45 10.76 -15.25
N ASN A 33 -10.97 9.57 -14.87
CA ASN A 33 -11.29 8.93 -13.59
C ASN A 33 -10.16 9.13 -12.57
N MET A 34 -10.55 9.28 -11.30
CA MET A 34 -9.61 9.41 -10.19
C MET A 34 -10.13 8.64 -8.98
N THR A 35 -9.21 8.05 -8.22
CA THR A 35 -9.44 7.53 -6.87
C THR A 35 -8.25 7.94 -6.00
N ALA A 36 -8.52 8.52 -4.84
CA ALA A 36 -7.53 8.91 -3.86
C ALA A 36 -7.95 8.43 -2.47
N ALA A 37 -6.98 7.89 -1.71
CA ALA A 37 -7.16 7.46 -0.35
C ALA A 37 -6.01 8.01 0.50
N TYR A 38 -6.33 8.46 1.71
CA TYR A 38 -5.36 8.87 2.71
C TYR A 38 -5.78 8.33 4.08
N THR A 39 -4.82 7.74 4.78
CA THR A 39 -5.01 7.24 6.14
C THR A 39 -3.94 7.84 7.04
N TYR A 40 -4.38 8.43 8.14
CA TYR A 40 -3.54 8.68 9.30
C TYR A 40 -3.96 7.73 10.42
N LEU A 41 -3.03 6.95 10.96
CA LEU A 41 -3.31 5.95 12.00
C LEU A 41 -2.23 5.96 13.07
N ASP A 42 -2.60 6.38 14.28
CA ASP A 42 -1.77 6.29 15.48
C ASP A 42 -2.20 5.04 16.26
N ALA A 43 -1.41 3.97 16.15
CA ALA A 43 -1.67 2.68 16.79
C ALA A 43 -0.53 2.30 17.73
N PHE A 44 -0.85 2.05 19.00
CA PHE A 44 0.13 1.85 20.07
C PHE A 44 -0.36 0.84 21.12
N VAL A 45 0.57 0.31 21.90
CA VAL A 45 0.25 -0.54 23.07
C VAL A 45 -0.27 0.36 24.19
N SER A 46 -1.55 0.24 24.56
CA SER A 46 -2.18 1.06 25.60
C SER A 46 -1.98 0.52 27.00
N GLU A 47 -1.93 -0.81 27.16
CA GLU A 47 -1.64 -1.47 28.43
C GLU A 47 -0.82 -2.72 28.17
N ASP A 48 0.15 -3.03 29.03
CA ASP A 48 0.93 -4.27 28.99
C ASP A 48 1.55 -4.52 30.37
N THR A 49 1.94 -5.76 30.63
CA THR A 49 2.70 -6.16 31.83
C THR A 49 4.21 -5.95 31.69
N THR A 50 4.68 -5.60 30.49
CA THR A 50 6.08 -5.35 30.11
C THR A 50 6.30 -3.88 29.72
N ASP A 51 7.56 -3.48 29.51
CA ASP A 51 7.96 -2.08 29.25
C ASP A 51 7.71 -1.62 27.79
N ILE A 52 6.63 -2.08 27.15
CA ILE A 52 6.27 -1.72 25.76
C ILE A 52 5.07 -0.79 25.66
N VAL A 53 4.47 -0.39 26.79
CA VAL A 53 3.35 0.56 26.81
C VAL A 53 3.78 1.89 26.16
N GLY A 54 3.00 2.35 25.18
CA GLY A 54 3.28 3.52 24.36
C GLY A 54 4.06 3.24 23.07
N ASN A 55 4.61 2.03 22.90
CA ASN A 55 5.29 1.67 21.65
C ASN A 55 4.30 1.62 20.48
N ARG A 56 4.75 2.08 19.31
CA ARG A 56 3.99 1.99 18.07
C ARG A 56 3.90 0.53 17.63
N LEU A 57 2.76 0.13 17.07
CA LEU A 57 2.62 -1.21 16.51
C LEU A 57 3.57 -1.42 15.33
N ALA A 58 4.19 -2.61 15.29
CA ALA A 58 5.02 -3.00 14.16
C ALA A 58 4.19 -3.11 12.88
N ASN A 59 4.81 -2.76 11.75
CA ASN A 59 4.22 -2.74 10.41
C ASN A 59 3.04 -1.78 10.23
N VAL A 60 2.74 -0.92 11.20
CA VAL A 60 1.70 0.11 11.08
C VAL A 60 2.35 1.46 10.79
N PRO A 61 2.30 1.96 9.55
CA PRO A 61 2.74 3.32 9.23
C PRO A 61 1.71 4.34 9.73
N ASP A 62 2.20 5.49 10.20
CA ASP A 62 1.31 6.56 10.66
C ASP A 62 0.58 7.21 9.50
N ASN A 63 1.20 7.28 8.31
CA ASN A 63 0.62 7.92 7.14
C ASN A 63 0.72 7.02 5.92
N GLN A 64 -0.41 6.84 5.22
CA GLN A 64 -0.49 6.14 3.94
C GLN A 64 -1.30 6.96 2.95
N PHE A 65 -0.83 7.03 1.71
CA PHE A 65 -1.51 7.72 0.62
C PHE A 65 -1.48 6.85 -0.64
N GLY A 66 -2.62 6.81 -1.34
CA GLY A 66 -2.75 6.20 -2.64
C GLY A 66 -3.55 7.10 -3.57
N LEU A 67 -3.06 7.35 -4.77
CA LEU A 67 -3.79 8.03 -5.83
C LEU A 67 -3.66 7.19 -7.09
N PHE A 68 -4.78 6.88 -7.73
CA PHE A 68 -4.82 6.29 -9.05
C PHE A 68 -5.69 7.17 -9.95
N THR A 69 -5.16 7.52 -11.12
CA THR A 69 -5.89 8.36 -12.06
C THR A 69 -5.69 7.87 -13.48
N THR A 70 -6.75 7.95 -14.30
CA THR A 70 -6.73 7.53 -15.70
C THR A 70 -7.44 8.55 -16.56
N TYR A 71 -6.97 8.71 -17.79
CA TYR A 71 -7.64 9.51 -18.81
C TYR A 71 -7.81 8.67 -20.08
N GLU A 72 -9.05 8.57 -20.58
CA GLU A 72 -9.42 7.95 -21.85
C GLU A 72 -9.84 9.04 -22.84
N VAL A 73 -9.23 9.06 -24.03
CA VAL A 73 -9.64 9.92 -25.14
C VAL A 73 -11.05 9.52 -25.56
N GLN A 74 -11.99 10.47 -25.52
CA GLN A 74 -13.41 10.20 -25.75
C GLN A 74 -13.81 10.26 -27.23
N GLU A 75 -13.09 11.04 -28.06
CA GLU A 75 -13.49 11.33 -29.45
C GLU A 75 -12.28 11.35 -30.41
N GLY A 76 -12.56 11.23 -31.71
CA GLY A 76 -11.56 11.27 -32.79
C GLY A 76 -10.85 9.94 -33.05
N ASP A 77 -9.76 10.00 -33.82
CA ASP A 77 -9.03 8.80 -34.27
C ASP A 77 -8.40 7.99 -33.14
N LEU A 78 -8.18 8.62 -31.99
CA LEU A 78 -7.61 8.03 -30.78
C LEU A 78 -8.66 7.63 -29.74
N ALA A 79 -9.97 7.75 -30.05
CA ALA A 79 -11.02 7.38 -29.11
C ALA A 79 -10.81 5.96 -28.55
N GLY A 80 -10.89 5.84 -27.23
CA GLY A 80 -10.63 4.60 -26.48
C GLY A 80 -9.16 4.36 -26.10
N LEU A 81 -8.23 5.23 -26.51
CA LEU A 81 -6.85 5.26 -25.98
C LEU A 81 -6.87 5.93 -24.62
N GLY A 82 -6.26 5.29 -23.63
CA GLY A 82 -6.11 5.90 -22.33
C GLY A 82 -4.82 5.53 -21.62
N ALA A 83 -4.44 6.40 -20.70
CA ALA A 83 -3.25 6.25 -19.89
C ALA A 83 -3.61 6.47 -18.41
N GLY A 84 -2.84 5.84 -17.52
CA GLY A 84 -3.03 5.97 -16.08
C GLY A 84 -1.73 6.16 -15.32
N LEU A 85 -1.84 6.77 -14.16
CA LEU A 85 -0.77 6.98 -13.20
C LEU A 85 -1.25 6.61 -11.79
N GLY A 86 -0.47 5.78 -11.10
CA GLY A 86 -0.64 5.43 -9.70
C GLY A 86 0.50 6.02 -8.86
N LEU A 87 0.18 6.68 -7.75
CA LEU A 87 1.14 7.23 -6.79
C LEU A 87 0.82 6.67 -5.41
N PHE A 88 1.80 6.02 -4.78
CA PHE A 88 1.64 5.38 -3.48
C PHE A 88 2.73 5.86 -2.54
N TYR A 89 2.35 6.27 -1.34
CA TYR A 89 3.28 6.66 -0.29
C TYR A 89 2.94 5.93 1.00
N VAL A 90 3.98 5.45 1.67
CA VAL A 90 3.89 4.85 3.01
C VAL A 90 5.00 5.46 3.85
N SER A 91 4.65 6.03 5.00
CA SER A 91 5.63 6.58 5.94
C SER A 91 6.51 5.49 6.55
N ASP A 92 7.51 5.91 7.31
CA ASP A 92 8.25 4.98 8.15
C ASP A 92 7.32 4.27 9.15
N ARG A 93 7.73 3.06 9.54
CA ARG A 93 7.00 2.22 10.49
C ARG A 93 7.94 1.31 11.24
N GLN A 94 7.56 0.94 12.46
CA GLN A 94 8.37 0.07 13.29
C GLN A 94 8.39 -1.35 12.74
N GLY A 95 9.53 -2.02 12.84
CA GLY A 95 9.68 -3.40 12.37
C GLY A 95 9.39 -4.45 13.45
N ASP A 96 9.37 -4.04 14.72
CA ASP A 96 9.05 -4.86 15.89
C ASP A 96 8.29 -4.06 16.95
N LEU A 97 7.69 -4.78 17.91
CA LEU A 97 6.87 -4.21 18.97
C LEU A 97 7.72 -3.48 20.04
N ASP A 98 8.98 -3.87 20.17
CA ASP A 98 9.99 -3.21 21.01
C ASP A 98 10.51 -1.90 20.39
N ASN A 99 10.11 -1.59 19.14
CA ASN A 99 10.50 -0.39 18.38
C ASN A 99 12.03 -0.24 18.24
N THR A 100 12.75 -1.36 18.10
CA THR A 100 14.22 -1.38 18.01
C THR A 100 14.74 -1.04 16.61
N PHE A 101 13.88 -1.10 15.60
CA PHE A 101 14.21 -0.70 14.23
C PHE A 101 12.98 -0.24 13.45
N THR A 102 13.26 0.54 12.41
CA THR A 102 12.25 1.19 11.58
C THR A 102 12.48 0.83 10.12
N LEU A 103 11.41 0.48 9.43
CA LEU A 103 11.39 0.37 7.97
C LEU A 103 11.26 1.76 7.37
N PRO A 104 12.11 2.14 6.39
CA PRO A 104 12.06 3.45 5.79
C PRO A 104 10.75 3.68 5.03
N SER A 105 10.33 4.95 4.97
CA SER A 105 9.25 5.39 4.09
C SER A 105 9.59 5.11 2.63
N TYR A 106 8.57 4.94 1.79
CA TYR A 106 8.75 4.83 0.35
C TYR A 106 7.67 5.57 -0.44
N PHE A 107 8.02 5.92 -1.67
CA PHE A 107 7.12 6.46 -2.66
C PHE A 107 7.23 5.63 -3.94
N ARG A 108 6.14 4.99 -4.35
CA ARG A 108 6.07 4.14 -5.55
C ARG A 108 5.19 4.79 -6.60
N THR A 109 5.63 4.71 -7.85
CA THR A 109 4.86 5.16 -9.01
C THR A 109 4.56 3.97 -9.91
N ASP A 110 3.30 3.82 -10.30
CA ASP A 110 2.83 2.84 -11.26
C ASP A 110 2.24 3.58 -12.47
N ALA A 111 2.22 2.96 -13.64
CA ALA A 111 1.67 3.54 -14.86
C ALA A 111 0.88 2.49 -15.64
N SER A 112 -0.07 2.95 -16.45
CA SER A 112 -0.79 2.08 -17.37
C SER A 112 -1.06 2.76 -18.71
N LEU A 113 -1.18 1.94 -19.75
CA LEU A 113 -1.61 2.35 -21.08
C LEU A 113 -2.62 1.31 -21.55
N PHE A 114 -3.77 1.75 -22.06
CA PHE A 114 -4.79 0.85 -22.57
C PHE A 114 -5.41 1.40 -23.84
N TYR A 115 -5.94 0.48 -24.65
CA TYR A 115 -6.72 0.83 -25.82
C TYR A 115 -7.95 -0.07 -25.90
N LYS A 116 -9.11 0.55 -26.01
CA LYS A 116 -10.42 -0.09 -26.16
C LYS A 116 -10.99 0.30 -27.51
N ARG A 117 -11.42 -0.70 -28.30
CA ARG A 117 -12.15 -0.43 -29.54
C ARG A 117 -13.14 -1.55 -29.81
N ASN A 118 -14.37 -1.19 -30.18
CA ASN A 118 -15.46 -2.14 -30.41
C ASN A 118 -15.65 -3.06 -29.19
N ASN A 119 -15.45 -4.36 -29.37
CA ASN A 119 -15.59 -5.39 -28.34
C ASN A 119 -14.25 -5.93 -27.82
N TRP A 120 -13.12 -5.24 -28.05
CA TRP A 120 -11.82 -5.67 -27.55
C TRP A 120 -11.10 -4.58 -26.77
N ARG A 121 -10.23 -5.00 -25.84
CA ARG A 121 -9.37 -4.15 -25.03
C ARG A 121 -7.99 -4.77 -24.91
N THR A 122 -6.96 -3.94 -25.02
CA THR A 122 -5.59 -4.28 -24.63
C THR A 122 -5.10 -3.32 -23.55
N GLN A 123 -4.25 -3.80 -22.66
CA GLN A 123 -3.69 -3.01 -21.59
C GLN A 123 -2.27 -3.44 -21.27
N LEU A 124 -1.42 -2.45 -21.00
CA LEU A 124 -0.07 -2.58 -20.48
C LEU A 124 -0.05 -1.89 -19.12
N ASN A 125 0.43 -2.58 -18.08
CA ASN A 125 0.68 -1.99 -16.77
C ASN A 125 2.16 -2.08 -16.46
N ILE A 126 2.69 -1.01 -15.87
CA ILE A 126 4.05 -0.90 -15.38
C ILE A 126 3.96 -0.61 -13.89
N GLU A 127 4.44 -1.54 -13.07
CA GLU A 127 4.49 -1.42 -11.62
C GLU A 127 5.90 -1.00 -11.20
N ASN A 128 5.99 -0.13 -10.19
CA ASN A 128 7.26 0.39 -9.71
C ASN A 128 8.12 0.98 -10.85
N LEU A 129 7.54 1.95 -11.58
CA LEU A 129 8.09 2.58 -12.78
C LEU A 129 9.54 3.07 -12.62
N PHE A 130 9.91 3.52 -11.43
CA PHE A 130 11.25 4.03 -11.11
C PHE A 130 12.17 3.00 -10.43
N ASN A 131 11.73 1.75 -10.32
CA ASN A 131 12.46 0.65 -9.68
C ASN A 131 12.97 1.03 -8.28
N VAL A 132 12.12 1.66 -7.47
CA VAL A 132 12.48 2.01 -6.09
C VAL A 132 12.63 0.74 -5.26
N GLU A 133 13.67 0.67 -4.45
CA GLU A 133 13.82 -0.37 -3.43
C GLU A 133 13.02 0.04 -2.20
N TYR A 134 12.14 -0.84 -1.76
CA TYR A 134 11.29 -0.62 -0.60
C TYR A 134 11.00 -1.93 0.12
N PHE A 135 10.47 -1.82 1.34
CA PHE A 135 10.08 -2.97 2.14
C PHE A 135 8.58 -2.95 2.38
N THR A 136 7.91 -4.09 2.29
CA THR A 136 6.46 -4.22 2.48
C THR A 136 6.10 -4.57 3.92
N SER A 137 6.95 -5.31 4.62
CA SER A 137 6.79 -5.64 6.04
C SER A 137 8.06 -6.19 6.65
N ALA A 138 8.08 -6.27 7.98
CA ALA A 138 9.02 -7.07 8.76
C ALA A 138 8.27 -8.22 9.45
N ASN A 139 8.91 -9.38 9.52
CA ASN A 139 8.41 -10.53 10.26
C ASN A 139 8.67 -10.32 11.76
N PHE A 140 7.65 -10.57 12.58
CA PHE A 140 7.75 -10.46 14.03
C PHE A 140 8.86 -11.39 14.57
N GLY A 141 9.79 -10.82 15.36
CA GLY A 141 10.85 -11.56 16.05
C GLY A 141 12.19 -11.67 15.33
N SER A 142 12.39 -11.06 14.15
CA SER A 142 13.72 -11.00 13.52
C SER A 142 13.93 -9.75 12.65
N ARG A 143 14.99 -8.99 12.96
CA ARG A 143 15.48 -7.86 12.14
C ARG A 143 15.96 -8.29 10.74
N LEU A 144 16.19 -9.60 10.52
CA LEU A 144 16.58 -10.16 9.23
C LEU A 144 15.37 -10.63 8.40
N GLY A 145 14.18 -10.65 8.99
CA GLY A 145 12.94 -11.07 8.33
C GLY A 145 12.22 -9.92 7.62
N VAL A 146 12.92 -9.04 6.91
CA VAL A 146 12.29 -7.94 6.18
C VAL A 146 11.94 -8.39 4.76
N ASN A 147 10.69 -8.14 4.35
CA ASN A 147 10.18 -8.50 3.03
C ASN A 147 10.40 -7.34 2.05
N PRO A 148 11.25 -7.50 1.02
CA PRO A 148 11.40 -6.50 -0.02
C PRO A 148 10.12 -6.41 -0.87
N GLY A 149 9.83 -5.22 -1.34
CA GLY A 149 8.82 -4.97 -2.35
C GLY A 149 9.21 -5.53 -3.71
N ALA A 150 8.22 -5.69 -4.59
CA ALA A 150 8.48 -6.09 -5.95
C ALA A 150 9.32 -5.02 -6.67
N PRO A 151 10.33 -5.42 -7.46
CA PRO A 151 11.06 -4.49 -8.32
C PRO A 151 10.14 -4.00 -9.46
N PHE A 152 10.70 -3.23 -10.40
CA PHE A 152 10.04 -2.89 -11.65
C PHE A 152 9.39 -4.12 -12.31
N GLY A 153 8.10 -4.00 -12.66
CA GLY A 153 7.31 -5.07 -13.25
C GLY A 153 6.48 -4.59 -14.43
N ILE A 154 6.27 -5.46 -15.42
CA ILE A 154 5.41 -5.20 -16.57
C ILE A 154 4.41 -6.33 -16.71
N SER A 155 3.14 -6.01 -16.90
CA SER A 155 2.10 -6.96 -17.30
C SER A 155 1.32 -6.45 -18.51
N ALA A 156 0.88 -7.36 -19.37
CA ALA A 156 0.06 -7.06 -20.53
C ALA A 156 -1.16 -7.97 -20.56
N SER A 157 -2.29 -7.43 -20.99
CA SER A 157 -3.54 -8.18 -21.14
C SER A 157 -4.28 -7.82 -22.42
N PHE A 158 -5.11 -8.76 -22.86
CA PHE A 158 -6.00 -8.63 -24.01
C PHE A 158 -7.32 -9.33 -23.66
N SER A 159 -8.44 -8.68 -23.96
CA SER A 159 -9.79 -9.21 -23.73
C SER A 159 -10.72 -8.91 -24.90
N ILE A 160 -11.67 -9.82 -25.15
CA ILE A 160 -12.75 -9.66 -26.13
C ILE A 160 -14.07 -10.02 -25.44
N ASP A 161 -15.09 -9.19 -25.63
CA ASP A 161 -16.47 -9.45 -25.19
C ASP A 161 -17.31 -10.03 -26.36
N PHE A 162 -18.17 -11.02 -26.06
CA PHE A 162 -19.02 -11.75 -27.02
C PHE A 162 -20.52 -11.51 -26.78
#